data_AF-A0A1H3VQZ0-F1
#
_entry.id   AF-A0A1H3VQZ0-F1
#
_cell.length_a   1.000
_cell.length_b   1.000
_cell.length_c   1.000
_cell.angle_alpha   90.00
_cell.angle_beta   90.00
_cell.angle_gamma   90.00
#
_symmetry.space_group_name_H-M   'P 1'
#
loop_
_entity.id
_entity.type
_entity.pdbx_description
1 polymer ?
#
loop_
_entity_poly.entity_id
_entity_poly.type
_entity_poly.pdbx_seq_one_letter_code
_entity_poly.pdbx_strand_id
1 'polypeptide(L)'
;MKKIVMAVITILLMSNVVFAMPQRASDGIVYWNGDRNYPIWDAGNHGGSCIDVSSAVMKVNSKSECLIAVLDYSVNFDTDSMASKGVVQFKEDKKTGQIYFYVQGSKWGWQKFGSSSHPEVYYLVKSHLNQR
;
A
#
# COMPACT_ATOMS: atom_id res chain seq x y z
N MET A 1 2.79 8.41 53.46
CA MET A 1 1.61 8.50 52.57
C MET A 1 1.84 9.41 51.36
N LYS A 2 2.13 10.71 51.51
CA LYS A 2 2.34 11.64 50.37
C LYS A 2 3.40 11.20 49.34
N LYS A 3 4.51 10.60 49.78
CA LYS A 3 5.60 10.13 48.90
C LYS A 3 5.23 8.88 48.07
N ILE A 4 4.42 7.99 48.65
CA ILE A 4 3.96 6.75 47.98
C ILE A 4 2.90 7.11 46.92
N VAL A 5 1.99 8.04 47.25
CA VAL A 5 0.99 8.54 46.30
C VAL A 5 1.65 9.24 45.11
N MET A 6 2.70 10.05 45.32
CA MET A 6 3.44 10.63 44.19
C MET A 6 4.15 9.58 43.34
N ALA A 7 4.80 8.59 43.95
CA ALA A 7 5.47 7.53 43.19
C ALA A 7 4.50 6.73 42.31
N VAL A 8 3.30 6.43 42.81
CA VAL A 8 2.27 5.73 42.04
C VAL A 8 1.75 6.59 40.88
N ILE A 9 1.55 7.89 41.09
CA ILE A 9 1.14 8.82 40.02
C ILE A 9 2.23 8.96 38.95
N THR A 10 3.51 9.01 39.34
CA THR A 10 4.63 9.07 38.39
C THR A 10 4.74 7.79 37.56
N ILE A 11 4.54 6.62 38.17
CA ILE A 11 4.54 5.33 37.46
C ILE A 11 3.35 5.24 36.48
N LEU A 12 2.16 5.67 36.89
CA LEU A 12 0.97 5.71 36.02
C LEU A 12 1.10 6.70 34.85
N LEU A 13 1.79 7.83 35.05
CA LEU A 13 2.03 8.80 33.98
C LEU A 13 3.12 8.33 33.00
N MET A 14 4.09 7.55 33.47
CA MET A 14 5.16 7.01 32.62
C MET A 14 4.76 5.75 31.84
N SER A 15 3.71 5.02 32.24
CA SER A 15 3.23 3.84 31.52
C SER A 15 2.34 4.15 30.31
N ASN A 16 1.96 5.42 30.09
CA ASN A 16 1.06 5.82 28.99
C ASN A 16 1.78 6.31 27.72
N VAL A 17 3.11 6.33 27.70
CA VAL A 17 3.87 6.64 26.48
C VAL A 17 4.07 5.34 25.68
N VAL A 18 2.97 4.74 25.25
CA VAL A 18 3.02 3.86 24.07
C VAL A 18 3.36 4.80 22.92
N PHE A 19 4.63 4.78 22.52
CA PHE A 19 5.07 5.43 21.29
C PHE A 19 4.32 4.76 20.13
N ALA A 20 3.17 5.30 19.76
CA ALA A 20 2.66 5.17 18.41
C ALA A 20 3.71 5.85 17.52
N MET A 21 4.70 5.08 17.06
CA MET A 21 5.61 5.56 16.05
C MET A 21 4.72 6.02 14.88
N PRO A 22 4.79 7.29 14.47
CA PRO A 22 4.04 7.72 13.29
C PRO A 22 4.47 6.78 12.17
N GLN A 23 3.48 6.22 11.46
CA GLN A 23 3.70 5.35 10.33
C GLN A 23 4.59 6.12 9.35
N ARG A 24 5.90 5.86 9.40
CA ARG A 24 6.85 6.46 8.47
C ARG A 24 6.59 5.74 7.17
N ALA A 25 5.87 6.41 6.27
CA ALA A 25 5.84 6.01 4.88
C ALA A 25 7.30 5.84 4.44
N SER A 26 7.63 4.67 3.89
CA SER A 26 8.92 4.46 3.26
C SER A 26 9.11 5.51 2.17
N ASP A 27 10.26 6.19 2.14
CA ASP A 27 10.63 7.04 1.01
C ASP A 27 10.97 6.12 -0.18
N GLY A 28 9.96 5.80 -0.99
CA GLY A 28 10.08 5.03 -2.23
C GLY A 28 9.36 3.68 -2.23
N ILE A 29 9.42 2.98 -3.37
CA ILE A 29 8.76 1.69 -3.59
C ILE A 29 9.43 0.62 -2.74
N VAL A 30 8.65 -0.01 -1.87
CA VAL A 30 9.06 -1.20 -1.11
C VAL A 30 8.67 -2.45 -1.89
N TYR A 31 9.49 -3.49 -1.80
CA TYR A 31 9.31 -4.74 -2.51
C TYR A 31 9.23 -5.90 -1.53
N TRP A 32 8.30 -6.84 -1.76
CA TRP A 32 8.23 -8.07 -0.99
C TRP A 32 9.53 -8.86 -1.13
N ASN A 33 10.21 -9.11 -0.01
CA ASN A 33 11.53 -9.77 0.04
C ASN A 33 12.59 -9.19 -0.91
N GLY A 34 12.47 -7.90 -1.28
CA GLY A 34 13.37 -7.22 -2.20
C GLY A 34 13.20 -7.59 -3.67
N ASP A 35 12.23 -8.42 -4.03
CA ASP A 35 11.97 -8.82 -5.42
C ASP A 35 11.23 -7.70 -6.17
N ARG A 36 11.88 -7.16 -7.21
CA ARG A 36 11.35 -6.06 -8.03
C ARG A 36 10.06 -6.41 -8.77
N ASN A 37 9.75 -7.69 -8.92
CA ASN A 37 8.49 -8.13 -9.51
C ASN A 37 7.30 -7.96 -8.54
N TYR A 38 7.55 -7.83 -7.24
CA TYR A 38 6.54 -7.77 -6.18
C TYR A 38 6.53 -6.46 -5.36
N PRO A 39 6.33 -5.28 -5.99
CA PRO A 39 6.21 -4.02 -5.27
C PRO A 39 4.93 -3.97 -4.41
N ILE A 40 5.07 -3.42 -3.21
CA ILE A 40 3.98 -3.18 -2.26
C ILE A 40 3.33 -1.84 -2.61
N TRP A 41 2.02 -1.85 -2.88
CA TRP A 41 1.26 -0.67 -3.33
C TRP A 41 0.33 -0.11 -2.26
N ASP A 42 0.01 -0.86 -1.22
CA ASP A 42 -0.74 -0.42 -0.04
C ASP A 42 -0.17 -1.11 1.19
N ALA A 43 0.28 -0.34 2.18
CA ALA A 43 0.98 -0.87 3.34
C ALA A 43 0.37 -0.38 4.66
N GLY A 44 0.08 -1.33 5.55
CA GLY A 44 -0.19 -1.10 6.96
C GLY A 44 0.94 -1.64 7.84
N ASN A 45 0.73 -1.63 9.16
CA ASN A 45 1.78 -2.03 10.10
C ASN A 45 2.10 -3.53 10.10
N HIS A 46 1.09 -4.38 9.89
CA HIS A 46 1.21 -5.85 9.99
C HIS A 46 1.07 -6.57 8.64
N GLY A 47 0.72 -5.82 7.60
CA GLY A 47 0.52 -6.39 6.29
C GLY A 47 0.22 -5.32 5.26
N GLY A 48 0.02 -5.76 4.03
CA GLY A 48 -0.20 -4.89 2.90
C GLY A 48 -0.68 -5.65 1.68
N SER A 49 -0.66 -4.95 0.56
CA SER A 49 -0.95 -5.50 -0.76
C SER A 49 0.26 -5.29 -1.67
N CYS A 50 0.74 -6.36 -2.30
CA CYS A 50 1.74 -6.30 -3.35
C CYS A 50 1.18 -6.84 -4.66
N ILE A 51 1.76 -6.44 -5.78
CA ILE A 51 1.31 -6.87 -7.11
C ILE A 51 2.38 -7.73 -7.79
N ASP A 52 1.99 -8.55 -8.77
CA ASP A 52 2.95 -9.19 -9.69
C ASP A 52 3.08 -8.36 -10.97
N VAL A 53 4.16 -7.59 -11.09
CA VAL A 53 4.41 -6.70 -12.24
C VAL A 53 4.44 -7.47 -13.57
N SER A 54 4.93 -8.71 -13.57
CA SER A 54 5.00 -9.55 -14.77
C SER A 54 3.61 -9.87 -15.34
N SER A 55 2.60 -9.94 -14.47
CA SER A 55 1.20 -10.22 -14.80
C SER A 55 0.42 -9.02 -15.35
N ALA A 56 1.03 -7.83 -15.34
CA ALA A 56 0.35 -6.60 -15.71
C ALA A 56 -0.17 -6.62 -17.16
N VAL A 57 -1.37 -6.09 -17.36
CA VAL A 57 -2.02 -5.93 -18.66
C VAL A 57 -2.64 -4.54 -18.77
N MET A 58 -2.33 -3.84 -19.87
CA MET A 58 -2.99 -2.59 -20.22
C MET A 58 -4.38 -2.88 -20.79
N LYS A 59 -5.43 -2.50 -20.06
CA LYS A 59 -6.82 -2.70 -20.46
C LYS A 59 -7.34 -1.58 -21.33
N VAL A 60 -6.98 -0.33 -21.01
CA VAL A 60 -7.35 0.87 -21.76
C VAL A 60 -6.18 1.84 -21.77
N ASN A 61 -5.93 2.47 -22.92
CA ASN A 61 -4.98 3.57 -23.05
C ASN A 61 -5.49 4.58 -24.08
N SER A 62 -6.35 5.48 -23.63
CA SER A 62 -6.97 6.51 -24.46
C SER A 62 -6.35 7.88 -24.19
N LYS A 63 -6.86 8.93 -24.85
CA LYS A 63 -6.44 10.31 -24.56
C LYS A 63 -6.87 10.79 -23.17
N SER A 64 -7.94 10.22 -22.59
CA SER A 64 -8.50 10.65 -21.32
C SER A 64 -8.13 9.75 -20.14
N GLU A 65 -7.80 8.47 -20.38
CA GLU A 65 -7.52 7.53 -19.29
C GLU A 65 -6.50 6.45 -19.66
N CYS A 66 -5.86 5.89 -18.62
CA CYS A 66 -5.06 4.68 -18.71
C CYS A 66 -5.51 3.71 -17.61
N LEU A 67 -5.93 2.50 -17.98
CA LEU A 67 -6.39 1.45 -17.09
C LEU A 67 -5.46 0.25 -17.21
N ILE A 68 -4.90 -0.20 -16.10
CA ILE A 68 -4.01 -1.36 -15.98
C ILE A 68 -4.64 -2.34 -15.00
N ALA A 69 -4.62 -3.64 -15.33
CA ALA A 69 -4.99 -4.72 -14.41
C ALA A 69 -3.75 -5.56 -14.09
N VAL A 70 -3.63 -5.99 -12.83
CA VAL A 70 -2.46 -6.76 -12.34
C VAL A 70 -2.89 -7.71 -11.21
N LEU A 71 -2.24 -8.86 -11.10
CA LEU A 71 -2.49 -9.78 -9.98
C LEU A 71 -2.06 -9.11 -8.66
N ASP A 72 -2.93 -9.20 -7.66
CA ASP A 72 -2.76 -8.67 -6.32
C ASP A 72 -2.55 -9.81 -5.32
N TYR A 73 -1.69 -9.58 -4.36
CA TYR A 73 -1.35 -10.50 -3.29
C TYR A 73 -1.43 -9.79 -1.94
N SER A 74 -2.04 -10.46 -0.97
CA SER A 74 -1.97 -10.05 0.43
C SER A 74 -0.63 -10.46 0.99
N VAL A 75 0.08 -9.54 1.64
CA VAL A 75 1.31 -9.83 2.38
C VAL A 75 1.07 -9.63 3.87
N ASN A 76 1.61 -10.53 4.68
CA ASN A 76 1.57 -10.46 6.13
C ASN A 76 3.01 -10.43 6.66
N PHE A 77 3.37 -9.31 7.29
CA PHE A 77 4.72 -9.03 7.77
C PHE A 77 5.06 -9.79 9.05
N ASP A 78 4.07 -10.15 9.87
CA ASP A 78 4.28 -10.90 11.11
C ASP A 78 4.65 -12.35 10.84
N THR A 79 4.05 -12.94 9.80
CA THR A 79 4.20 -14.36 9.44
C THR A 79 5.11 -14.61 8.26
N ASP A 80 5.66 -13.56 7.66
CA ASP A 80 6.43 -13.60 6.41
C ASP A 80 5.73 -14.42 5.30
N SER A 81 4.44 -14.12 5.07
CA SER A 81 3.61 -14.89 4.13
C SER A 81 2.93 -14.02 3.07
N MET A 82 2.72 -14.62 1.90
CA MET A 82 2.05 -14.01 0.77
C MET A 82 0.94 -14.94 0.24
N ALA A 83 -0.25 -14.40 0.00
CA ALA A 83 -1.39 -15.14 -0.50
C ALA A 83 -2.06 -14.39 -1.66
N SER A 84 -2.56 -15.13 -2.66
CA SER A 84 -3.29 -14.53 -3.78
C SER A 84 -4.55 -13.82 -3.30
N LYS A 85 -4.73 -12.57 -3.73
CA LYS A 85 -5.85 -11.69 -3.38
C LYS A 85 -6.75 -11.37 -4.58
N GLY A 86 -6.36 -11.79 -5.78
CA GLY A 86 -7.12 -11.64 -7.01
C GLY A 86 -6.49 -10.61 -7.94
N VAL A 87 -7.29 -9.70 -8.49
CA VAL A 87 -6.83 -8.65 -9.40
C VAL A 87 -7.07 -7.28 -8.77
N VAL A 88 -6.08 -6.41 -8.87
CA VAL A 88 -6.25 -4.97 -8.67
C VAL A 88 -6.16 -4.26 -10.01
N GLN A 89 -7.01 -3.25 -10.20
CA GLN A 89 -6.97 -2.37 -11.35
C GLN A 89 -6.50 -0.99 -10.91
N PHE A 90 -5.57 -0.40 -11.66
CA PHE A 90 -5.15 0.98 -11.49
C PHE A 90 -5.63 1.82 -12.66
N LYS A 91 -6.17 3.00 -12.36
CA LYS A 91 -6.69 3.93 -13.35
C LYS A 91 -6.08 5.30 -13.14
N GLU A 92 -5.47 5.84 -14.19
CA GLU A 92 -5.09 7.24 -14.28
C GLU A 92 -6.13 8.00 -15.09
N ASP A 93 -6.67 9.08 -14.51
CA ASP A 93 -7.32 10.14 -15.28
C ASP A 93 -6.22 11.06 -15.83
N LYS A 94 -6.00 11.02 -17.15
CA LYS A 94 -4.91 11.76 -17.80
C LYS A 94 -5.14 13.27 -17.83
N LYS A 95 -6.37 13.74 -17.64
CA LYS A 95 -6.67 15.18 -17.59
C LYS A 95 -6.25 15.77 -16.26
N THR A 96 -6.42 15.01 -15.18
CA THR A 96 -6.17 15.48 -13.81
C THR A 96 -4.87 14.93 -13.20
N GLY A 97 -4.28 13.90 -13.81
CA GLY A 97 -3.14 13.17 -13.27
C GLY A 97 -3.49 12.31 -12.04
N GLN A 98 -4.78 12.22 -11.67
CA GLN A 98 -5.19 11.47 -10.49
C GLN A 98 -5.18 9.98 -10.76
N ILE A 99 -4.65 9.22 -9.79
CA ILE A 99 -4.59 7.76 -9.83
C ILE A 99 -5.60 7.19 -8.84
N TYR A 100 -6.32 6.19 -9.32
CA TYR A 100 -7.31 5.43 -8.59
C TYR A 100 -6.99 3.95 -8.65
N PHE A 101 -7.50 3.19 -7.70
CA PHE A 101 -7.46 1.74 -7.72
C PHE A 101 -8.84 1.13 -7.48
N TYR A 102 -9.01 -0.10 -7.96
CA TYR A 102 -10.16 -0.94 -7.70
C TYR A 102 -9.69 -2.36 -7.44
N VAL A 103 -9.94 -2.87 -6.25
CA VAL A 103 -9.67 -4.27 -5.90
C VAL A 103 -10.88 -5.11 -6.29
N GLN A 104 -10.67 -6.19 -7.05
CA GLN A 104 -11.73 -7.09 -7.47
C GLN A 104 -12.50 -7.63 -6.25
N GLY A 105 -13.83 -7.54 -6.30
CA GLY A 105 -14.70 -7.95 -5.17
C GLY A 105 -14.82 -6.91 -4.06
N SER A 106 -14.16 -5.75 -4.16
CA SER A 106 -14.34 -4.65 -3.21
C SER A 106 -15.74 -4.03 -3.35
N LYS A 107 -16.41 -3.88 -2.20
CA LYS A 107 -17.70 -3.17 -2.09
C LYS A 107 -17.59 -1.64 -2.20
N TRP A 108 -16.37 -1.12 -2.13
CA TRP A 108 -16.13 0.33 -2.05
C TRP A 108 -15.93 1.01 -3.40
N GLY A 109 -15.94 0.24 -4.50
CA GLY A 109 -15.72 0.78 -5.84
C GLY A 109 -14.32 1.37 -6.03
N TRP A 110 -14.21 2.33 -6.94
CA TRP A 110 -12.95 3.03 -7.23
C TRP A 110 -12.54 3.94 -6.07
N GLN A 111 -11.29 3.80 -5.64
CA GLN A 111 -10.71 4.59 -4.57
C GLN A 111 -9.53 5.40 -5.08
N LYS A 112 -9.35 6.62 -4.58
CA LYS A 112 -8.15 7.41 -4.84
C LYS A 112 -7.02 6.89 -3.95
N PHE A 113 -5.79 6.89 -4.46
CA PHE A 113 -4.61 6.57 -3.64
C PHE A 113 -4.53 7.52 -2.43
N GLY A 114 -4.39 6.95 -1.23
CA GLY A 114 -4.32 7.67 0.04
C GLY A 114 -2.90 7.68 0.63
N SER A 115 -2.78 8.02 1.91
CA SER A 115 -1.49 8.13 2.61
C SER A 115 -0.79 6.79 2.88
N SER A 116 -1.54 5.67 2.89
CA SER A 116 -0.99 4.31 3.04
C SER A 116 -0.65 3.66 1.69
N SER A 117 -1.07 4.29 0.60
CA SER A 117 -0.94 3.74 -0.75
C SER A 117 0.19 4.43 -1.51
N HIS A 118 0.88 3.67 -2.34
CA HIS A 118 2.08 4.08 -3.06
C HIS A 118 1.76 4.32 -4.55
N PRO A 119 1.30 5.53 -4.94
CA PRO A 119 0.95 5.84 -6.33
C PRO A 119 2.12 5.67 -7.30
N GLU A 120 3.36 5.75 -6.82
CA GLU A 120 4.58 5.47 -7.58
C GLU A 120 4.60 4.05 -8.19
N VAL A 121 3.92 3.08 -7.56
CA VAL A 121 3.81 1.71 -8.09
C VAL A 121 3.02 1.68 -9.40
N TYR A 122 2.00 2.54 -9.56
CA TYR A 122 1.30 2.66 -10.84
C TYR A 122 2.25 3.04 -11.97
N TYR A 123 3.13 4.03 -11.74
CA TYR A 123 4.07 4.50 -12.75
C TYR A 123 5.14 3.45 -13.07
N LEU A 124 5.59 2.68 -12.07
CA LEU A 124 6.47 1.53 -12.27
C LEU A 124 5.83 0.52 -13.25
N VAL A 125 4.59 0.11 -12.99
CA VAL A 125 3.88 -0.87 -13.83
C VAL A 125 3.63 -0.33 -15.22
N LYS A 126 3.21 0.95 -15.33
CA LYS A 126 3.00 1.61 -16.62
C LYS A 126 4.30 1.67 -17.44
N SER A 127 5.43 1.96 -16.79
CA SER A 127 6.74 1.96 -17.46
C SER A 127 7.12 0.56 -17.96
N HIS A 128 6.92 -0.47 -17.14
CA HIS A 128 7.17 -1.86 -17.52
C HIS A 128 6.35 -2.28 -18.75
N LEU A 129 5.07 -1.90 -18.80
CA LEU A 129 4.21 -2.19 -19.95
C LEU A 129 4.63 -1.48 -21.25
N ASN A 130 5.25 -0.30 -21.15
CA ASN A 130 5.73 0.45 -22.32
C ASN A 130 7.08 -0.05 -22.86
N GLN A 131 7.77 -0.93 -22.13
CA GLN A 131 9.07 -1.50 -22.51
C GLN A 131 8.94 -2.89 -23.17
N ARG A 132 7.74 -3.48 -23.17
CA ARG A 132 7.41 -4.76 -23.81
C ARG A 132 6.99 -4.53 -25.26
#